data_AF-A0AAU6IVY2-F1
#
_entry.id   AF-A0AAU6IVY2-F1
#
_cell.length_a   1.000
_cell.length_b   1.000
_cell.length_c   1.000
_cell.angle_alpha   90.00
_cell.angle_beta   90.00
_cell.angle_gamma   90.00
#
_symmetry.space_group_name_H-M   'P 1'
#
loop_
_entity.id
_entity.type
_entity.pdbx_description
1 polymer ?
#
loop_
_entity_poly.entity_id
_entity_poly.type
_entity_poly.pdbx_seq_one_letter_code
_entity_poly.pdbx_strand_id
1 'polypeptide(L)' 'MPKPMSFTAWLKTHANQSSAIGDLARDVSADPEWPSRSGRQGQLDYLEGRSAVAGAIQALERAWTQYEAYRVVQEEA' A
#
# COMPACT_ATOMS: atom_id res chain seq x y z
N MET A 1 -18.42 10.79 -11.79
CA MET A 1 -17.83 10.41 -10.50
C MET A 1 -16.34 10.22 -10.70
N PRO A 2 -15.47 10.78 -9.84
CA PRO A 2 -14.04 10.47 -9.89
C PRO A 2 -13.84 8.97 -9.67
N LYS A 3 -12.88 8.38 -10.38
CA LYS A 3 -12.54 6.96 -10.21
C LYS A 3 -11.97 6.75 -8.80
N PRO A 4 -12.42 5.73 -8.04
CA PRO A 4 -11.86 5.47 -6.72
C PRO A 4 -10.35 5.23 -6.84
N MET A 5 -9.58 5.89 -5.97
CA MET A 5 -8.13 5.70 -5.91
C MET A 5 -7.84 4.23 -5.61
N SER A 6 -6.86 3.65 -6.32
CA SER A 6 -6.38 2.30 -5.99
C SER A 6 -5.55 2.32 -4.71
N PHE A 7 -5.37 1.16 -4.08
CA PHE A 7 -4.52 1.00 -2.90
C PHE A 7 -3.13 1.58 -3.14
N THR A 8 -2.48 1.19 -4.23
CA THR A 8 -1.13 1.66 -4.55
C THR A 8 -1.09 3.18 -4.75
N ALA A 9 -2.11 3.78 -5.39
CA ALA A 9 -2.17 5.23 -5.55
C ALA A 9 -2.32 5.94 -4.20
N TRP A 10 -3.18 5.42 -3.32
CA TRP A 10 -3.37 5.92 -1.96
C TRP A 10 -2.12 5.74 -1.10
N LEU A 11 -1.44 4.59 -1.19
CA LEU A 11 -0.21 4.32 -0.45
C LEU A 11 0.87 5.34 -0.82
N LYS A 12 1.03 5.65 -2.11
CA LYS A 12 2.02 6.62 -2.59
C LYS A 12 1.81 8.03 -2.04
N THR A 13 0.59 8.42 -1.62
CA THR A 13 0.38 9.72 -0.97
C THR A 13 1.02 9.82 0.42
N HIS A 14 1.42 8.68 1.01
CA HIS A 14 2.04 8.59 2.33
C HIS A 14 3.58 8.62 2.27
N ALA A 15 4.21 8.67 1.07
CA ALA A 15 5.67 8.57 0.90
C ALA A 15 6.51 9.64 1.63
N ASN A 16 5.91 10.77 2.00
CA ASN A 16 6.56 11.84 2.77
C ASN A 16 6.43 11.67 4.30
N GLN A 17 5.76 10.62 4.78
CA GLN A 17 5.60 10.38 6.21
C GLN A 17 6.83 9.67 6.79
N SER A 18 7.28 10.07 7.97
CA SER A 18 8.32 9.38 8.73
C SER A 18 7.71 8.25 9.57
N SER A 19 7.14 7.25 8.89
CA SER A 19 6.46 6.11 9.50
C SER A 19 6.74 4.85 8.67
N ALA A 20 6.51 3.66 9.24
CA ALA A 20 6.68 2.40 8.51
C ALA A 20 5.84 2.33 7.21
N ILE A 21 4.66 2.97 7.18
CA ILE A 21 3.83 3.08 5.97
C ILE A 21 4.46 4.05 4.98
N GLY A 22 5.02 5.17 5.45
CA GLY A 22 5.71 6.13 4.59
C GLY A 22 6.99 5.57 3.98
N ASP A 23 7.74 4.77 4.73
CA ASP A 23 8.91 4.05 4.23
C ASP A 23 8.51 3.03 3.16
N LEU A 24 7.50 2.18 3.44
CA LEU A 24 6.94 1.27 2.44
C LEU A 24 6.44 2.01 1.19
N ALA A 25 5.78 3.16 1.37
CA ALA A 25 5.28 3.96 0.26
C ALA A 25 6.42 4.51 -0.62
N ARG A 26 7.56 4.86 -0.02
CA ARG A 26 8.76 5.31 -0.73
C ARG A 26 9.39 4.15 -1.51
N ASP A 27 9.51 2.99 -0.88
CA ASP A 27 10.05 1.78 -1.52
C ASP A 27 9.19 1.36 -2.72
N VAL A 28 7.87 1.27 -2.53
CA VAL A 28 6.89 0.95 -3.59
C VAL A 28 6.84 2.02 -4.70
N SER A 29 7.16 3.29 -4.37
CA SER A 29 7.25 4.35 -5.38
C SER A 29 8.49 4.19 -6.26
N ALA A 30 9.58 3.69 -5.69
CA ALA A 30 10.84 3.47 -6.37
C ALA A 30 10.91 2.11 -7.08
N ASP A 31 10.04 1.15 -6.73
CA ASP A 31 10.02 -0.20 -7.32
C ASP A 31 9.15 -0.26 -8.61
N PRO A 32 9.75 -0.35 -9.81
CA PRO A 32 9.00 -0.45 -11.06
C PRO A 32 8.33 -1.82 -11.26
N GLU A 33 8.77 -2.85 -10.54
CA GLU A 33 8.22 -4.21 -10.60
C GLU A 33 7.10 -4.43 -9.58
N TRP A 34 6.79 -3.41 -8.77
CA TRP A 34 5.72 -3.50 -7.79
C TRP A 34 4.40 -3.89 -8.45
N PRO A 35 3.70 -4.93 -7.94
CA PRO A 35 2.43 -5.42 -8.50
C PRO A 35 1.26 -4.49 -8.14
N SER A 36 1.28 -3.27 -8.69
CA SER A 36 0.37 -2.17 -8.35
C SER A 36 -1.12 -2.46 -8.61
N ARG A 37 -1.41 -3.40 -9.50
CA ARG A 37 -2.77 -3.84 -9.87
C ARG A 37 -3.23 -5.09 -9.13
N SER A 38 -2.35 -5.74 -8.38
CA SER A 38 -2.70 -6.88 -7.55
C SER A 38 -3.45 -6.41 -6.30
N GLY A 39 -4.30 -7.28 -5.76
CA GLY A 39 -4.87 -7.10 -4.43
C GLY A 39 -3.84 -7.36 -3.33
N ARG A 40 -4.29 -7.24 -2.08
CA ARG A 40 -3.49 -7.44 -0.87
C ARG A 40 -2.61 -8.69 -0.93
N GLN A 41 -3.19 -9.85 -1.25
CA GLN A 41 -2.44 -11.11 -1.29
C GLN A 41 -1.29 -11.08 -2.31
N GLY A 42 -1.54 -10.62 -3.54
CA GLY A 42 -0.48 -10.59 -4.57
C GLY A 42 0.64 -9.59 -4.27
N GLN A 43 0.38 -8.57 -3.46
CA GLN A 43 1.41 -7.65 -2.97
C GLN A 43 2.19 -8.24 -1.79
N LEU A 44 1.50 -8.98 -0.92
CA LEU A 44 2.13 -9.73 0.17
C LEU A 44 3.06 -10.81 -0.38
N ASP A 45 2.57 -11.65 -1.30
CA ASP A 45 3.34 -12.71 -1.96
C ASP A 45 4.60 -12.14 -2.64
N TYR A 46 4.51 -10.95 -3.22
CA TYR A 46 5.64 -10.26 -3.83
C TYR A 46 6.70 -9.84 -2.81
N LEU A 47 6.29 -9.26 -1.68
CA LEU A 47 7.21 -8.91 -0.59
C LEU A 47 7.87 -10.15 0.00
N GLU A 48 7.10 -11.21 0.27
CA GLU A 48 7.62 -12.47 0.77
C GLU A 48 8.59 -13.13 -0.23
N GLY A 49 8.25 -13.13 -1.52
CA GLY A 49 9.10 -13.63 -2.59
C GLY A 49 10.42 -12.87 -2.75
N ARG A 50 10.44 -11.59 -2.36
CA ARG A 50 11.67 -10.77 -2.29
C ARG A 50 12.41 -10.88 -0.96
N SER A 51 12.00 -11.77 -0.06
CA SER A 51 12.53 -11.88 1.30
C SER A 51 12.48 -10.55 2.06
N ALA A 52 11.40 -9.79 1.87
CA ALA A 52 11.20 -8.52 2.56
C ALA A 52 11.24 -8.71 4.07
N VAL A 53 11.77 -7.71 4.78
CA VAL A 53 11.82 -7.75 6.23
C VAL A 53 10.41 -7.76 6.82
N ALA A 54 10.24 -8.42 7.98
CA ALA A 54 8.95 -8.52 8.66
C ALA A 54 8.28 -7.15 8.92
N GLY A 55 9.07 -6.09 9.07
CA GLY A 55 8.56 -4.72 9.19
C GLY A 55 7.83 -4.22 7.94
N ALA A 56 8.29 -4.56 6.74
CA ALA A 56 7.65 -4.18 5.48
C ALA A 56 6.33 -4.93 5.29
N ILE A 57 6.30 -6.23 5.64
CA ILE A 57 5.07 -7.04 5.63
C ILE A 57 4.04 -6.44 6.60
N GLN A 58 4.43 -6.14 7.84
CA GLN A 58 3.53 -5.51 8.80
C GLN A 58 3.07 -4.12 8.36
N ALA A 59 3.93 -3.34 7.71
CA ALA A 59 3.56 -2.05 7.15
C ALA A 59 2.51 -2.18 6.04
N LEU A 60 2.64 -3.20 5.17
CA LEU A 60 1.68 -3.49 4.11
C LEU A 60 0.31 -3.82 4.70
N GLU A 61 0.26 -4.68 5.72
CA GLU A 61 -1.00 -5.08 6.36
C GLU A 61 -1.70 -3.90 7.05
N ARG A 62 -0.93 -3.04 7.73
CA ARG A 62 -1.45 -1.81 8.34
C ARG A 62 -1.96 -0.84 7.28
N ALA A 63 -1.23 -0.69 6.17
CA ALA A 63 -1.63 0.17 5.06
C ALA A 63 -2.94 -0.30 4.42
N TRP A 64 -3.11 -1.61 4.17
CA TRP A 64 -4.36 -2.15 3.62
C TRP A 64 -5.55 -1.91 4.55
N THR A 65 -5.36 -2.13 5.85
CA THR A 65 -6.40 -1.86 6.87
C THR A 65 -6.84 -0.39 6.83
N GLN A 66 -5.89 0.55 6.75
CA GLN A 66 -6.20 1.99 6.66
C GLN A 66 -6.86 2.36 5.33
N TYR A 67 -6.43 1.76 4.22
CA TYR A 67 -7.04 1.99 2.91
C TYR A 67 -8.48 1.49 2.83
N GLU A 68 -8.77 0.32 3.41
CA GLU A 68 -10.13 -0.20 3.49
C GLU A 68 -11.05 0.73 4.29
N ALA A 69 -10.58 1.24 5.43
CA ALA A 69 -11.31 2.26 6.20
C ALA A 69 -11.49 3.56 5.40
N TYR A 70 -10.46 4.02 4.70
CA TYR A 70 -10.54 5.18 3.80
C TYR A 70 -11.59 4.98 2.70
N ARG A 71 -11.65 3.79 2.09
CA ARG A 71 -12.63 3.49 1.04
C ARG A 71 -14.06 3.56 1.55
N VAL A 72 -14.34 2.99 2.73
CA VAL A 72 -15.68 3.02 3.33
C VAL A 72 -16.14 4.47 3.54
N VAL A 73 -15.27 5.32 4.11
CA VAL A 73 -15.58 6.74 4.34
C VAL A 73 -15.83 7.50 3.02
N GLN A 74 -15.13 7.15 1.94
CA GLN A 74 -15.33 7.78 0.62
C GLN A 74 -16.59 7.29 -0.12
N GLU A 75 -17.11 6.10 0.22
CA GLU A 75 -18.35 5.57 -0.37
C GLU A 75 -19.61 6.16 0.32
N GLU A 76 -19.48 6.68 1.54
CA GLU A 76 -20.55 7.34 2.30
C GLU A 76 -20.65 8.87 2.09
N ALA A 77 -19.68 9.47 1.38
CA ALA A 77 -19.54 10.91 1.15
C ALA A 77 -20.04 11.36 -0.24
#